data_AF-A0A929NZT2-F1
#
_entry.id   AF-A0A929NZT2-F1
#
_cell.length_a   1.000
_cell.length_b   1.000
_cell.length_c   1.000
_cell.angle_alpha   90.00
_cell.angle_beta   90.00
_cell.angle_gamma   90.00
#
_symmetry.space_group_name_H-M   'P 1'
#
loop_
_entity.id
_entity.type
_entity.pdbx_description
1 polymer ?
#
loop_
_entity_poly.entity_id
_entity_poly.type
_entity_poly.pdbx_seq_one_letter_code
_entity_poly.pdbx_strand_id
1 'polypeptide(L)' 'MINVPIDSQSDIISQPSVQAAIQTAEQQLQEQGRILLRPSGTEPLIRVMVEGTDKQQVETIAYQLAETVKQAVHF' A
#
# COMPACT_ATOMS: atom_id res chain seq x y z
N MET A 1 7.69 -5.84 -2.44
CA MET A 1 6.22 -6.11 -2.52
C MET A 1 5.78 -6.79 -1.24
N ILE A 2 4.68 -6.35 -0.65
CA ILE A 2 4.07 -6.93 0.54
C ILE A 2 2.62 -7.31 0.18
N ASN A 3 2.20 -8.51 0.57
CA ASN A 3 0.83 -8.97 0.39
C ASN A 3 0.08 -8.79 1.72
N VAL A 4 -1.07 -8.12 1.69
CA VAL A 4 -1.94 -7.93 2.84
C VAL A 4 -3.20 -8.76 2.64
N PRO A 5 -3.43 -9.83 3.42
CA PRO A 5 -4.65 -10.62 3.37
C PRO A 5 -5.88 -9.77 3.69
N ILE A 6 -7.00 -10.04 3.03
CA ILE A 6 -8.28 -9.33 3.25
C ILE A 6 -9.44 -10.33 3.29
N ASP A 7 -10.47 -10.04 4.06
CA ASP A 7 -11.65 -10.91 4.18
C ASP A 7 -12.63 -10.75 3.01
N SER A 8 -12.63 -9.59 2.34
CA SER A 8 -13.40 -9.35 1.12
C SER A 8 -12.74 -8.28 0.24
N GLN A 9 -13.04 -8.30 -1.07
CA GLN A 9 -12.60 -7.29 -2.04
C GLN A 9 -13.39 -5.97 -1.90
N SER A 10 -13.66 -5.53 -0.66
CA SER A 10 -14.16 -4.18 -0.39
C SER A 10 -13.20 -3.13 -0.94
N ASP A 11 -13.72 -1.92 -1.23
CA ASP A 11 -12.96 -0.76 -1.71
C ASP A 11 -12.00 -0.19 -0.62
N ILE A 12 -11.21 -1.05 0.01
CA ILE A 12 -10.19 -0.72 1.02
C ILE A 12 -9.23 0.32 0.48
N ILE A 13 -8.87 0.20 -0.80
CA ILE A 13 -7.98 1.17 -1.45
C ILE A 13 -8.60 2.56 -1.47
N SER A 14 -9.92 2.71 -1.61
CA SER A 14 -10.58 4.02 -1.62
C SER A 14 -10.85 4.56 -0.21
N GLN A 15 -10.53 3.83 0.86
CA GLN A 15 -10.70 4.36 2.21
C GLN A 15 -9.84 5.62 2.41
N PRO A 16 -10.38 6.67 3.07
CA PRO A 16 -9.65 7.92 3.26
C PRO A 16 -8.28 7.75 3.94
N SER A 17 -8.17 6.81 4.89
CA SER A 17 -6.91 6.49 5.57
C SER A 17 -5.85 5.95 4.61
N VAL A 18 -6.22 5.02 3.73
CA VAL A 18 -5.34 4.43 2.72
C VAL A 18 -4.94 5.48 1.68
N GLN A 19 -5.89 6.29 1.19
CA GLN A 19 -5.61 7.36 0.24
C GLN A 19 -4.64 8.41 0.80
N ALA A 20 -4.83 8.82 2.07
CA ALA A 20 -3.92 9.75 2.73
C ALA A 20 -2.50 9.16 2.89
N ALA A 21 -2.39 7.88 3.19
CA ALA A 21 -1.10 7.19 3.29
C ALA A 21 -0.41 7.08 1.92
N ILE A 22 -1.15 6.77 0.85
CA ILE A 22 -0.61 6.77 -0.52
C ILE A 22 -0.07 8.15 -0.86
N GLN A 23 -0.83 9.22 -0.67
CA GLN A 23 -0.37 10.59 -0.98
C GLN A 23 0.88 10.98 -0.19
N THR A 24 0.94 10.63 1.10
CA THR A 24 2.11 10.88 1.94
C THR A 24 3.33 10.13 1.41
N ALA A 25 3.15 8.88 1.01
CA ALA A 25 4.21 8.05 0.47
C ALA A 25 4.68 8.53 -0.93
N GLU A 26 3.77 8.97 -1.81
CA GLU A 26 4.12 9.59 -3.09
C GLU A 26 4.94 10.86 -2.88
N GLN A 27 4.59 11.69 -1.88
CA GLN A 27 5.38 12.86 -1.51
C GLN A 27 6.76 12.49 -0.97
N GLN A 28 6.94 11.37 -0.29
CA GLN A 28 8.26 10.94 0.17
C GLN A 28 9.15 10.44 -0.98
N LEU A 29 8.55 9.77 -1.98
CA LEU A 29 9.27 9.22 -3.12
C LEU A 29 9.56 10.26 -4.21
N GLN A 30 8.76 11.32 -4.31
CA GLN A 30 8.87 12.33 -5.36
C GLN A 30 8.94 11.65 -6.74
N GLU A 31 9.86 12.06 -7.62
CA GLU A 31 10.09 11.45 -8.92
C GLU A 31 10.99 10.20 -8.87
N GLN A 32 11.48 9.82 -7.70
CA GLN A 32 12.46 8.74 -7.53
C GLN A 32 11.83 7.38 -7.27
N GLY A 33 10.50 7.27 -7.27
CA GLY A 33 9.81 6.04 -6.96
C GLY A 33 8.38 5.96 -7.46
N ARG A 34 7.76 4.80 -7.23
CA ARG A 34 6.39 4.50 -7.65
C ARG A 34 5.69 3.66 -6.59
N ILE A 35 4.39 3.85 -6.48
CA ILE A 35 3.52 3.08 -5.59
C ILE A 35 2.45 2.41 -6.45
N LEU A 36 2.20 1.14 -6.19
CA LEU A 36 1.10 0.39 -6.77
C LEU A 36 0.41 -0.41 -5.67
N LEU A 37 -0.83 -0.01 -5.38
CA LEU A 37 -1.76 -0.78 -4.57
C LEU A 37 -2.84 -1.35 -5.50
N ARG A 38 -3.05 -2.67 -5.46
CA ARG A 38 -4.11 -3.32 -6.23
C ARG A 38 -4.65 -4.56 -5.52
N PRO A 39 -5.93 -4.91 -5.70
CA PRO A 39 -6.43 -6.22 -5.31
C PRO A 39 -5.77 -7.30 -6.18
N SER A 40 -5.56 -8.47 -5.60
CA SER A 40 -5.22 -9.68 -6.35
C SER A 40 -6.47 -10.21 -7.05
N GLY A 41 -6.32 -10.63 -8.32
CA GLY A 41 -7.41 -11.19 -9.11
C GLY A 41 -7.69 -12.67 -8.81
N THR A 42 -6.78 -13.36 -8.13
CA THR A 42 -6.86 -14.82 -7.88
C THR A 42 -6.81 -15.18 -6.40
N GLU A 43 -6.54 -14.22 -5.52
CA GLU A 43 -6.34 -14.44 -4.08
C GLU A 43 -7.01 -13.31 -3.28
N PRO A 44 -7.48 -13.58 -2.05
CA PRO A 44 -8.08 -12.57 -1.18
C PRO A 44 -6.98 -11.72 -0.52
N LEU A 45 -6.27 -10.90 -1.29
CA LEU A 45 -5.22 -10.01 -0.79
C LEU A 45 -5.12 -8.71 -1.59
N ILE A 46 -4.60 -7.66 -0.94
CA ILE A 46 -4.08 -6.45 -1.58
C ILE A 46 -2.57 -6.60 -1.76
N ARG A 47 -2.07 -6.29 -2.95
CA ARG A 47 -0.64 -6.21 -3.26
C ARG A 47 -0.18 -4.78 -3.07
N VAL A 48 0.76 -4.58 -2.14
CA VAL A 48 1.43 -3.30 -1.89
C VAL A 48 2.82 -3.37 -2.51
N MET A 49 3.05 -2.56 -3.55
CA MET A 49 4.33 -2.47 -4.21
C MET A 49 4.84 -1.04 -4.16
N VAL A 50 6.08 -0.89 -3.74
CA VAL A 50 6.81 0.38 -3.70
C VAL A 50 8.14 0.14 -4.39
N GLU A 51 8.48 1.02 -5.31
CA GLU A 51 9.74 1.02 -6.05
C GLU A 51 10.44 2.35 -5.82
N GLY A 52 11.77 2.35 -5.79
CA GLY A 52 12.56 3.56 -5.65
C GLY A 52 14.06 3.30 -5.58
N THR A 53 14.85 4.38 -5.57
CA THR A 53 16.32 4.37 -5.59
C THR A 53 16.93 4.06 -4.22
N ASP A 54 16.32 4.56 -3.14
CA ASP A 54 16.72 4.27 -1.76
C ASP A 54 15.97 3.05 -1.22
N LYS A 55 16.71 1.96 -1.04
CA LYS A 55 16.16 0.70 -0.55
C LYS A 55 15.52 0.83 0.84
N GLN A 56 16.15 1.54 1.77
CA GLN A 56 15.65 1.66 3.13
C GLN A 56 14.37 2.51 3.17
N GLN A 57 14.31 3.57 2.36
CA GLN A 57 13.10 4.36 2.19
C GLN A 57 11.96 3.50 1.61
N VAL A 58 12.24 2.77 0.52
CA VAL A 58 11.26 1.89 -0.14
C VAL A 58 10.69 0.85 0.82
N GLU A 59 11.55 0.17 1.57
CA GLU A 59 11.13 -0.83 2.57
C GLU A 59 10.25 -0.18 3.64
N THR A 60 10.67 0.96 4.19
CA THR A 60 9.92 1.70 5.21
C THR A 60 8.53 2.08 4.73
N ILE A 61 8.42 2.66 3.53
CA ILE A 61 7.16 3.08 2.94
C ILE A 61 6.26 1.87 2.65
N ALA A 62 6.83 0.79 2.11
CA ALA A 62 6.07 -0.43 1.84
C ALA A 62 5.44 -1.01 3.11
N TYR A 63 6.20 -1.07 4.21
CA TYR A 63 5.69 -1.55 5.50
C TYR A 63 4.61 -0.63 6.08
N GLN A 64 4.81 0.69 6.02
CA GLN A 64 3.82 1.66 6.51
C GLN A 64 2.49 1.53 5.75
N LEU A 65 2.54 1.48 4.42
CA LEU A 65 1.34 1.30 3.59
C LEU A 65 0.66 -0.03 3.86
N ALA A 66 1.43 -1.12 4.00
CA ALA A 66 0.87 -2.44 4.30
C ALA A 66 0.14 -2.45 5.64
N GLU A 67 0.68 -1.80 6.68
CA GLU A 67 0.02 -1.67 7.98
C GLU A 67 -1.25 -0.80 7.90
N THR A 68 -1.23 0.31 7.16
CA THR A 68 -2.45 1.12 6.94
C THR A 68 -3.54 0.32 6.23
N VAL A 69 -3.20 -0.45 5.20
CA VAL A 69 -4.15 -1.33 4.51
C VAL A 69 -4.69 -2.39 5.46
N LYS A 70 -3.83 -3.01 6.27
CA LYS A 70 -4.23 -4.03 7.25
C LYS A 70 -5.19 -3.47 8.29
N GLN A 71 -4.96 -2.25 8.77
CA GLN A 71 -5.88 -1.59 9.71
C GLN A 71 -7.23 -1.32 9.05
N ALA A 72 -7.23 -0.83 7.80
CA ALA A 72 -8.43 -0.56 7.02
C ALA A 72 -9.31 -1.80 6.72
N VAL A 73 -8.74 -3.01 6.75
CA VAL A 73 -9.48 -4.28 6.60
C VAL A 73 -10.34 -4.61 7.81
N HIS A 74 -9.93 -4.19 9.01
CA HIS A 74 -10.60 -4.54 10.27
C HIS A 74 -11.60 -3.49 10.77
N PHE A 75 -11.80 -2.40 10.03
CA PHE A 75 -12.83 -1.38 10.29
C PHE A 75 -14.13 -1.73 9.56
#